data_AF-A0A7C7UZZ8-F1
#
_entry.id   AF-A0A7C7UZZ8-F1
#
_cell.length_a   1.000
_cell.length_b   1.000
_cell.length_c   1.000
_cell.angle_alpha   90.00
_cell.angle_beta   90.00
_cell.angle_gamma   90.00
#
_symmetry.space_group_name_H-M   'P 1'
#
loop_
_entity.id
_entity.type
_entity.pdbx_description
1 polymer ?
#
loop_
_entity_poly.entity_id
_entity_poly.type
_entity_poly.pdbx_seq_one_letter_code
_entity_poly.pdbx_strand_id
1 'polypeptide(L)'
;MEIFFYTDRVGKQAAACYVLLPGLLLASSITAAPDLGADTRTISLHEAVAKTIEHNPDLRAFDYQLKAQDGRVQQAGVAPSPQLSLQLEDALGTGDLKGIDSAEATISIG
;
A
#
# COMPACT_ATOMS: atom_id res chain seq x y z
N MET A 1 39.50 24.19 3.72
CA MET A 1 40.67 23.34 3.45
C MET A 1 40.91 22.57 4.74
N GLU A 2 40.49 21.33 4.95
CA GLU A 2 40.06 20.23 4.07
C GLU A 2 39.06 19.38 4.89
N ILE A 3 37.83 19.08 4.46
CA ILE A 3 37.40 18.03 3.51
C ILE A 3 38.03 16.62 3.76
N PHE A 4 39.07 16.47 4.58
CA PHE A 4 39.83 15.22 4.65
C PHE A 4 39.28 14.17 5.64
N PHE A 5 38.35 14.52 6.55
CA PHE A 5 37.86 13.57 7.56
C PHE A 5 36.53 12.86 7.21
N TYR A 6 35.97 13.08 6.01
CA TYR A 6 34.69 12.46 5.59
C TYR A 6 34.85 11.16 4.78
N THR A 7 36.08 10.75 4.41
CA THR A 7 36.30 9.65 3.46
C THR A 7 36.74 8.32 4.09
N ASP A 8 36.96 8.24 5.41
CA ASP A 8 37.52 7.01 6.01
C ASP A 8 36.45 6.01 6.52
N ARG A 9 35.26 6.48 6.94
CA ARG A 9 34.19 5.57 7.44
C ARG A 9 33.42 4.83 6.35
N VAL A 10 33.49 5.26 5.09
CA VAL A 10 32.67 4.70 3.99
C VAL A 10 33.34 3.47 3.34
N GLY A 11 34.67 3.31 3.47
CA GLY A 11 35.42 2.21 2.84
C GLY A 11 35.31 0.86 3.56
N LYS A 12 35.09 0.83 4.88
CA LYS A 12 34.98 -0.42 5.66
C LYS A 12 33.57 -1.03 5.66
N GLN A 13 32.54 -0.22 5.45
CA GLN A 13 31.13 -0.66 5.43
C GLN A 13 30.72 -1.23 4.05
N ALA A 14 31.34 -0.76 2.97
CA ALA A 14 31.08 -1.28 1.62
C ALA A 14 31.72 -2.67 1.37
N ALA A 15 32.86 -2.95 2.00
CA ALA A 15 33.53 -4.25 1.87
C ALA A 15 32.85 -5.39 2.65
N ALA A 16 32.12 -5.06 3.73
CA ALA A 16 31.36 -6.04 4.51
C ALA A 16 30.06 -6.49 3.81
N CYS A 17 29.58 -5.73 2.81
CA CYS A 17 28.34 -6.04 2.10
C CYS A 17 28.56 -6.91 0.84
N TYR A 18 29.81 -7.07 0.37
CA TYR A 18 30.10 -7.77 -0.90
C TYR A 18 30.77 -9.14 -0.75
N VAL A 19 30.92 -9.66 0.48
CA VAL A 19 31.54 -10.98 0.72
C VAL A 19 30.50 -12.04 1.14
N LEU A 20 29.23 -11.68 1.34
CA LEU A 20 28.16 -12.64 1.67
C LEU A 20 27.36 -13.13 0.46
N LEU A 21 27.89 -13.08 -0.77
CA LEU A 21 27.09 -13.32 -1.99
C LEU A 21 27.62 -14.27 -3.08
N PRO A 22 28.60 -15.16 -2.86
CA PRO A 22 28.52 -16.42 -3.63
C PRO A 22 29.07 -17.62 -2.85
N GLY A 23 28.31 -18.11 -1.88
CA GLY A 23 28.71 -19.28 -1.07
C GLY A 23 27.77 -20.47 -1.10
N LEU A 24 26.65 -20.40 -1.84
CA LEU A 24 25.60 -21.43 -1.78
C LEU A 24 25.05 -21.77 -3.16
N LEU A 25 25.93 -22.21 -4.06
CA LEU A 25 25.55 -22.62 -5.42
C LEU A 25 26.08 -24.01 -5.83
N LEU A 26 26.37 -24.91 -4.89
CA LEU A 26 26.82 -26.27 -5.23
C LEU A 26 26.19 -27.34 -4.34
N ALA A 27 24.90 -27.62 -4.54
CA ALA A 27 24.30 -28.92 -4.24
C ALA A 27 22.90 -29.05 -4.83
N SER A 28 22.76 -28.96 -6.16
CA SER A 28 21.52 -29.41 -6.82
C SER A 28 21.67 -30.88 -7.19
N SER A 29 21.27 -31.77 -6.28
CA SER A 29 21.04 -33.18 -6.61
C SER A 29 19.77 -33.25 -7.46
N ILE A 30 19.91 -33.67 -8.73
CA ILE A 30 18.76 -34.03 -9.56
C ILE A 30 18.14 -35.29 -8.94
N THR A 31 17.02 -35.13 -8.25
CA THR A 31 16.17 -36.28 -7.91
C THR A 31 15.32 -36.58 -9.15
N ALA A 32 15.42 -37.80 -9.67
CA ALA A 32 14.52 -38.27 -10.71
C ALA A 32 13.11 -38.33 -10.09
N ALA A 33 12.15 -37.62 -10.68
CA ALA A 33 10.77 -37.67 -10.24
C ALA A 33 10.26 -39.12 -10.39
N PRO A 34 9.62 -39.71 -9.36
CA PRO A 34 8.92 -40.97 -9.57
C PRO A 34 7.84 -40.74 -10.62
N ASP A 35 7.73 -41.68 -11.56
CA ASP A 35 6.56 -41.80 -12.44
C ASP A 35 5.35 -42.08 -11.54
N LEU A 36 4.73 -41.00 -11.07
CA LEU A 36 3.42 -41.06 -10.42
C LEU A 36 2.45 -41.42 -11.52
N GLY A 37 2.27 -42.73 -11.74
CA GLY A 37 1.22 -43.26 -12.59
C GLY A 37 -0.05 -42.48 -12.29
N ALA A 38 -0.46 -41.65 -13.27
CA ALA A 38 -1.59 -40.76 -13.10
C ALA A 38 -2.78 -41.63 -12.74
N ASP A 39 -3.21 -41.55 -11.49
CA ASP A 39 -4.37 -42.27 -11.01
C ASP A 39 -5.57 -41.64 -11.71
N THR A 40 -5.97 -42.22 -12.84
CA THR A 40 -7.08 -41.75 -13.66
C THR A 40 -8.40 -42.08 -12.97
N ARG A 41 -8.57 -41.59 -11.74
CA ARG A 41 -9.85 -41.61 -11.03
C ARG A 41 -10.79 -40.71 -11.82
N THR A 42 -11.84 -41.31 -12.36
CA THR A 42 -12.93 -40.56 -12.97
C THR A 42 -13.69 -39.87 -11.85
N ILE A 43 -13.76 -38.54 -11.89
CA ILE A 43 -14.51 -37.73 -10.93
C ILE A 43 -15.81 -37.24 -11.56
N SER A 44 -16.83 -37.01 -10.73
CA SER A 44 -18.06 -36.36 -11.20
C SER A 44 -17.82 -34.88 -11.54
N LEU A 45 -18.67 -34.29 -12.38
CA LEU A 45 -18.62 -32.84 -12.66
C LEU A 45 -18.69 -32.01 -11.37
N HIS A 46 -19.58 -32.39 -10.45
CA HIS A 46 -19.72 -31.71 -9.17
C HIS A 46 -18.40 -31.72 -8.37
N GLU A 47 -17.74 -32.89 -8.32
CA GLU A 47 -16.46 -33.03 -7.64
C GLU A 47 -15.34 -32.24 -8.35
N ALA A 48 -15.34 -32.20 -9.68
CA ALA A 48 -14.39 -31.40 -10.46
C ALA A 48 -14.54 -29.90 -10.17
N VAL A 49 -15.78 -29.39 -10.10
CA VAL A 49 -16.06 -28.00 -9.76
C VAL A 49 -15.63 -27.69 -8.33
N ALA A 50 -16.00 -28.52 -7.36
CA ALA A 50 -15.62 -28.33 -5.96
C ALA A 50 -14.10 -28.30 -5.79
N LYS A 51 -13.38 -29.25 -6.41
CA LYS A 51 -11.91 -29.29 -6.38
C LYS A 51 -11.30 -28.06 -7.05
N THR A 52 -11.91 -27.56 -8.13
CA THR A 52 -11.43 -26.35 -8.82
C THR A 52 -11.59 -25.13 -7.93
N ILE A 53 -12.74 -24.94 -7.27
CA ILE A 53 -12.94 -23.83 -6.32
C ILE A 53 -11.92 -23.90 -5.18
N GLU A 54 -11.65 -25.09 -4.65
CA GLU A 54 -10.75 -25.28 -3.52
C GLU A 54 -9.26 -25.13 -3.87
N HIS A 55 -8.85 -25.57 -5.07
CA HIS A 55 -7.43 -25.72 -5.39
C HIS A 55 -6.93 -24.85 -6.55
N ASN A 56 -7.80 -24.17 -7.31
CA ASN A 56 -7.36 -23.35 -8.43
C ASN A 56 -6.73 -22.03 -7.92
N PRO A 57 -5.44 -21.79 -8.16
CA PRO A 57 -4.76 -20.56 -7.70
C PRO A 57 -5.33 -19.29 -8.35
N ASP A 58 -5.86 -19.36 -9.56
CA ASP A 58 -6.46 -18.21 -10.25
C ASP A 58 -7.74 -17.76 -9.52
N LEU A 59 -8.50 -18.70 -8.97
CA LEU A 59 -9.70 -18.40 -8.17
C LEU A 59 -9.34 -17.74 -6.84
N ARG A 60 -8.15 -17.99 -6.28
CA ARG A 60 -7.69 -17.29 -5.05
C ARG A 60 -7.49 -15.79 -5.27
N ALA A 61 -7.18 -15.36 -6.50
CA ALA A 61 -7.06 -13.94 -6.81
C ALA A 61 -8.40 -13.19 -6.73
N PHE A 62 -9.52 -13.89 -6.99
CA PHE A 62 -10.86 -13.29 -6.94
C PHE A 62 -11.26 -12.88 -5.52
N ASP A 63 -10.82 -13.58 -4.47
CA ASP A 63 -11.07 -13.19 -3.08
C ASP A 63 -10.55 -11.79 -2.77
N TYR A 64 -9.35 -11.46 -3.26
CA TYR A 64 -8.76 -10.13 -3.07
C TYR A 64 -9.45 -9.08 -3.90
N GLN A 65 -9.86 -9.43 -5.12
CA GLN A 65 -10.62 -8.50 -5.98
C GLN A 65 -11.96 -8.16 -5.34
N LEU A 66 -12.65 -9.14 -4.76
CA LEU A 66 -13.92 -8.93 -4.05
C LEU A 66 -13.71 -8.01 -2.83
N LYS A 67 -12.73 -8.31 -1.98
CA LYS A 67 -12.38 -7.44 -0.84
C LYS A 67 -12.03 -6.01 -1.28
N ALA A 68 -11.36 -5.86 -2.42
CA ALA A 68 -11.04 -4.55 -2.98
C ALA A 68 -12.29 -3.81 -3.49
N GLN A 69 -13.30 -4.51 -4.05
CA GLN A 69 -14.58 -3.88 -4.39
C GLN A 69 -15.29 -3.41 -3.12
N ASP A 70 -15.37 -4.27 -2.11
CA ASP A 70 -16.03 -3.96 -0.84
C ASP A 70 -15.38 -2.76 -0.16
N GLY A 71 -14.05 -2.68 -0.17
CA GLY A 71 -13.31 -1.52 0.30
C GLY A 71 -13.66 -0.23 -0.45
N ARG A 72 -13.86 -0.30 -1.77
CA ARG A 72 -14.29 0.88 -2.55
C ARG A 72 -15.72 1.29 -2.25
N VAL A 73 -16.62 0.33 -2.05
CA VAL A 73 -17.99 0.61 -1.60
C VAL A 73 -17.95 1.31 -0.23
N GLN A 74 -17.14 0.80 0.71
CA GLN A 74 -16.96 1.43 2.02
C GLN A 74 -16.41 2.84 1.91
N GLN A 75 -15.35 3.05 1.12
CA GLN A 75 -14.74 4.37 0.89
C GLN A 75 -15.73 5.36 0.25
N ALA A 76 -16.53 4.91 -0.72
CA ALA A 76 -17.54 5.75 -1.36
C ALA A 76 -18.68 6.12 -0.39
N GLY A 77 -18.93 5.31 0.63
CA GLY A 77 -19.91 5.59 1.67
C GLY A 77 -19.44 6.58 2.75
N VAL A 78 -18.16 6.95 2.78
CA VAL A 78 -17.64 7.92 3.76
C VAL A 78 -17.98 9.33 3.30
N ALA A 79 -18.82 10.02 4.06
CA ALA A 79 -19.06 11.44 3.87
C ALA A 79 -17.78 12.25 4.13
N PRO A 80 -17.56 13.38 3.45
CA PRO A 80 -16.51 14.31 3.80
C PRO A 80 -16.60 14.68 5.28
N SER A 81 -15.46 14.81 5.96
CA SER A 81 -15.44 15.44 7.28
C SER A 81 -15.98 16.85 7.12
N PRO A 82 -16.95 17.31 7.93
CA PRO A 82 -17.43 18.68 7.82
C PRO A 82 -16.37 19.67 8.29
N GLN A 83 -16.23 20.81 7.62
CA GLN A 83 -15.39 21.93 8.05
C GLN A 83 -16.26 23.10 8.50
N LEU A 84 -16.03 23.62 9.71
CA LEU A 84 -16.61 24.87 10.19
C LEU A 84 -15.57 25.99 10.07
N SER A 85 -15.91 27.06 9.36
CA SER A 85 -15.04 28.23 9.20
C SER A 85 -15.71 29.50 9.72
N LEU A 86 -14.92 30.36 10.35
CA LEU A 86 -15.30 31.71 10.76
C LEU A 86 -14.29 32.69 10.16
N GLN A 87 -14.79 33.69 9.45
CA GLN A 87 -13.99 34.78 8.89
C GLN A 87 -14.49 36.10 9.48
N LEU A 88 -13.56 36.95 9.88
CA LEU A 88 -13.83 38.30 10.37
C LEU A 88 -13.06 39.28 9.49
N GLU A 89 -13.79 40.19 8.87
CA GLU A 89 -13.29 41.18 7.91
C GLU A 89 -13.48 42.58 8.48
N ASP A 90 -12.69 43.55 8.01
CA ASP A 90 -12.79 44.98 8.33
C ASP A 90 -12.75 45.40 9.81
N ALA A 91 -12.41 44.49 10.73
CA ALA A 91 -12.41 44.76 12.17
C ALA A 91 -11.36 45.77 12.68
N LEU A 92 -10.40 46.19 11.85
CA LEU A 92 -9.30 47.10 12.22
C LEU A 92 -8.96 48.10 11.10
N GLY A 93 -9.95 48.51 10.31
CA GLY A 93 -9.75 49.42 9.17
C GLY A 93 -9.23 50.82 9.55
N THR A 94 -8.99 51.66 8.54
CA THR A 94 -8.52 53.05 8.71
C THR A 94 -9.40 54.03 7.95
N GLY A 95 -9.27 55.34 8.23
CA GLY A 95 -10.14 56.36 7.66
C GLY A 95 -11.57 56.20 8.16
N ASP A 96 -12.54 56.15 7.24
CA ASP A 96 -13.96 56.00 7.55
C ASP A 96 -14.33 54.59 8.07
N LEU A 97 -13.47 53.58 7.84
CA LEU A 97 -13.67 52.19 8.29
C LEU A 97 -12.93 51.89 9.61
N LYS A 98 -12.66 52.91 10.43
CA LYS A 98 -11.84 52.76 11.63
C LYS A 98 -12.62 52.13 12.78
N GLY A 99 -12.10 51.03 13.32
CA GLY A 99 -12.70 50.31 14.45
C GLY A 99 -13.45 49.07 14.00
N ILE A 100 -14.44 48.63 14.78
CA ILE A 100 -15.22 47.41 14.50
C ILE A 100 -16.62 47.69 13.95
N ASP A 101 -17.00 48.96 13.82
CA ASP A 101 -18.34 49.35 13.40
C ASP A 101 -18.65 48.93 11.94
N SER A 102 -17.61 48.68 11.15
CA SER A 102 -17.69 48.15 9.79
C SER A 102 -17.27 46.68 9.68
N ALA A 103 -17.07 45.98 10.81
CA ALA A 103 -16.61 44.60 10.78
C ALA A 103 -17.70 43.64 10.28
N GLU A 104 -17.30 42.69 9.45
CA GLU A 104 -18.20 41.66 8.92
C GLU A 104 -17.74 40.27 9.38
N ALA A 105 -18.70 39.43 9.80
CA ALA A 105 -18.42 38.08 10.25
C ALA A 105 -19.16 37.06 9.39
N THR A 106 -18.41 36.16 8.75
CA THR A 106 -18.94 35.10 7.89
C THR A 106 -18.70 33.74 8.50
N ILE A 107 -19.76 32.94 8.67
CA ILE A 107 -19.71 31.54 9.11
C ILE A 107 -20.09 30.64 7.95
N SER A 108 -19.30 29.60 7.68
CA SER A 108 -19.60 28.61 6.65
C SER A 108 -19.37 27.17 7.13
N ILE A 109 -20.12 26.25 6.53
CA ILE A 109 -19.97 24.81 6.70
C ILE A 109 -19.72 24.17 5.33
N GLY A 110 -18.71 23.30 5.25
CA GLY A 110 -18.32 22.56 4.05
C GLY A 110 -18.14 21.08 4.31
#